data_AF-A0AAU2HAI4-F1
#
_entry.id   AF-A0AAU2HAI4-F1
#
_cell.length_a   1.000
_cell.length_b   1.000
_cell.length_c   1.000
_cell.angle_alpha   90.00
_cell.angle_beta   90.00
_cell.angle_gamma   90.00
#
_symmetry.space_group_name_H-M   'P 1'
#
loop_
_entity.id
_entity.type
_entity.pdbx_description
1 polymer ?
#
loop_
_entity_poly.entity_id
_entity_poly.type
_entity_poly.pdbx_seq_one_letter_code
_entity_poly.pdbx_strand_id
1 'polypeptide(L)'
;MDQRLARGARTRRRIARHGVDVASLEGLEGLSIGRLATDLRLSKSGVQTLFKTKENLQLAVAEAAREAFTEAVIRPAGTAPPGPPGRVPPGCAR
;
A
#
# COMPACT_ATOMS: atom_id res chain seq x y z
N MET A 1 -26.79 -4.84 -5.79
CA MET A 1 -25.56 -5.66 -5.89
C MET A 1 -24.32 -4.95 -5.29
N ASP A 2 -24.43 -3.66 -4.95
CA ASP A 2 -23.31 -2.78 -4.64
C ASP A 2 -22.60 -3.06 -3.32
N GLN A 3 -23.32 -3.62 -2.34
CA GLN A 3 -22.72 -3.94 -1.04
C GLN A 3 -21.62 -5.00 -1.12
N ARG A 4 -21.75 -5.98 -2.04
CA ARG A 4 -20.71 -7.01 -2.24
C ARG A 4 -19.46 -6.41 -2.87
N LEU A 5 -19.63 -5.57 -3.89
CA LEU A 5 -18.53 -4.85 -4.55
C LEU A 5 -17.83 -3.91 -3.57
N ALA A 6 -18.60 -3.13 -2.79
CA ALA A 6 -18.06 -2.24 -1.78
C ALA A 6 -17.31 -2.99 -0.67
N ARG A 7 -17.83 -4.14 -0.22
CA ARG A 7 -17.12 -5.00 0.75
C ARG A 7 -15.81 -5.53 0.15
N GLY A 8 -15.84 -6.02 -1.09
CA GLY A 8 -14.65 -6.50 -1.80
C GLY A 8 -13.58 -5.41 -1.93
N ALA A 9 -13.97 -4.19 -2.33
CA ALA A 9 -13.08 -3.04 -2.44
C ALA A 9 -12.46 -2.66 -1.09
N ARG A 10 -13.26 -2.63 0.00
CA ARG A 10 -12.74 -2.37 1.36
C ARG A 10 -11.73 -3.41 1.80
N THR A 11 -12.02 -4.69 1.58
CA THR A 11 -11.10 -5.78 1.91
C THR A 11 -9.83 -5.71 1.07
N ARG A 12 -9.94 -5.47 -0.24
CA ARG A 12 -8.79 -5.29 -1.14
C ARG A 12 -7.89 -4.15 -0.66
N ARG A 13 -8.47 -3.00 -0.29
CA ARG A 13 -7.71 -1.84 0.22
C ARG A 13 -7.04 -2.14 1.57
N ARG A 14 -7.71 -2.88 2.46
CA ARG A 14 -7.11 -3.33 3.74
C ARG A 14 -5.91 -4.24 3.51
N ILE A 15 -6.01 -5.20 2.59
CA ILE A 15 -4.91 -6.12 2.27
C ILE A 15 -3.75 -5.36 1.64
N ALA A 16 -4.03 -4.46 0.68
CA ALA A 16 -3.00 -3.67 0.03
C ALA A 16 -2.21 -2.80 1.03
N ARG A 17 -2.89 -2.16 1.99
CA ARG A 17 -2.22 -1.38 3.05
C ARG A 17 -1.31 -2.23 3.93
N HIS A 18 -1.77 -3.38 4.43
CA HIS A 18 -0.91 -4.29 5.20
C HIS A 18 0.27 -4.80 4.36
N GLY A 19 0.06 -4.98 3.06
CA GLY A 19 1.14 -5.32 2.13
C GLY A 19 2.19 -4.22 2.00
N VAL A 20 1.85 -2.94 2.20
CA VAL A 20 2.85 -1.85 2.25
C VAL A 20 3.79 -2.10 3.44
N ASP A 21 3.23 -2.36 4.63
CA ASP A 21 4.03 -2.60 5.84
C ASP A 21 5.00 -3.79 5.65
N VAL A 22 4.49 -4.88 5.07
CA VAL A 22 5.30 -6.06 4.75
C VAL A 22 6.40 -5.72 3.72
N ALA A 23 6.06 -5.04 2.64
CA ALA A 23 7.00 -4.71 1.57
C ALA A 23 8.06 -3.71 2.03
N SER A 24 7.72 -2.80 2.95
CA SER A 24 8.67 -1.85 3.54
C SER A 24 9.74 -2.54 4.39
N LEU A 25 9.42 -3.67 5.02
CA LEU A 25 10.35 -4.42 5.86
C LEU A 25 11.15 -5.47 5.08
N GLU A 26 10.52 -6.12 4.12
CA GLU A 26 11.05 -7.34 3.49
C GLU A 26 11.17 -7.26 1.96
N GLY A 27 10.80 -6.11 1.37
CA GLY A 27 10.73 -5.94 -0.07
C GLY A 27 9.51 -6.62 -0.72
N LEU A 28 9.35 -6.39 -2.02
CA LEU A 28 8.20 -6.91 -2.79
C LEU A 28 8.21 -8.44 -2.92
N GLU A 29 9.37 -9.08 -2.79
CA GLU A 29 9.47 -10.55 -2.84
C GLU A 29 8.92 -11.22 -1.58
N GLY A 30 8.93 -10.52 -0.44
CA GLY A 30 8.28 -10.96 0.81
C GLY A 30 6.75 -11.01 0.72
N LEU A 31 6.16 -10.48 -0.35
CA LEU A 31 4.72 -10.51 -0.59
C LEU A 31 4.27 -11.85 -1.19
N SER A 32 3.28 -12.45 -0.56
CA SER A 32 2.52 -13.56 -1.14
C SER A 32 1.06 -13.54 -0.71
N ILE A 33 0.19 -14.11 -1.54
CA ILE A 33 -1.24 -14.27 -1.22
C ILE A 33 -1.44 -15.08 0.06
N GLY A 34 -0.66 -16.15 0.24
CA GLY A 34 -0.76 -17.02 1.41
C GLY A 34 -0.38 -16.30 2.70
N ARG A 35 0.72 -15.56 2.68
CA ARG A 35 1.16 -14.80 3.85
C ARG A 35 0.14 -13.74 4.27
N LEU A 36 -0.28 -12.87 3.34
CA LEU A 36 -1.23 -11.80 3.69
C LEU A 36 -2.59 -12.36 4.13
N ALA A 37 -2.99 -13.53 3.61
CA ALA A 37 -4.16 -14.24 4.11
C ALA A 37 -3.98 -14.67 5.57
N THR A 38 -2.83 -15.26 5.91
CA THR A 38 -2.49 -15.64 7.28
C THR A 38 -2.44 -14.43 8.21
N ASP A 39 -1.67 -13.40 7.87
CA ASP A 39 -1.47 -12.20 8.70
C ASP A 39 -2.81 -11.51 9.03
N LEU A 40 -3.72 -11.45 8.05
CA LEU A 40 -5.00 -10.76 8.19
C LEU A 40 -6.15 -11.68 8.61
N ARG A 41 -5.88 -12.96 8.89
CA ARG A 41 -6.88 -13.99 9.23
C ARG A 41 -7.99 -14.10 8.18
N LEU A 42 -7.60 -14.06 6.91
CA LEU A 42 -8.47 -14.25 5.75
C LEU A 42 -8.22 -15.62 5.12
N SER A 43 -9.19 -16.14 4.39
CA SER A 43 -8.95 -17.35 3.59
C SER A 43 -8.06 -17.01 2.39
N LYS A 44 -7.09 -17.90 2.10
CA LYS A 44 -6.22 -17.78 0.92
C LYS A 44 -7.04 -17.65 -0.38
N SER A 45 -8.11 -18.43 -0.53
CA SER A 45 -9.04 -18.36 -1.67
C SER A 45 -9.77 -17.01 -1.78
N GLY A 46 -10.14 -16.41 -0.64
CA GLY A 46 -10.76 -15.09 -0.60
C GLY A 46 -9.80 -13.99 -1.07
N VAL A 47 -8.54 -14.02 -0.61
CA VAL A 47 -7.50 -13.09 -1.09
C VAL A 47 -7.19 -13.33 -2.56
N GLN A 48 -7.08 -14.59 -2.98
CA GLN A 48 -6.82 -14.95 -4.37
C GLN A 48 -7.93 -14.49 -5.32
N THR A 49 -9.19 -14.51 -4.89
CA THR A 49 -10.30 -13.96 -5.67
C THR A 49 -10.17 -12.46 -5.89
N LEU A 50 -9.65 -11.72 -4.89
CA LEU A 50 -9.48 -10.27 -4.97
C LEU A 50 -8.32 -9.86 -5.87
N PHE A 51 -7.19 -10.57 -5.85
CA PHE A 51 -5.96 -10.17 -6.55
C PHE A 51 -5.65 -11.01 -7.80
N LYS A 52 -6.12 -12.26 -7.86
CA LYS A 52 -5.86 -13.24 -8.93
C LYS A 52 -4.40 -13.72 -9.01
N THR A 53 -3.42 -12.81 -9.02
CA THR A 53 -1.99 -13.10 -9.17
C THR A 53 -1.13 -12.37 -8.12
N LYS A 54 0.12 -12.83 -7.91
CA LYS A 54 1.11 -12.13 -7.04
C LYS A 54 1.42 -10.73 -7.58
N GLU A 55 1.57 -10.59 -8.89
CA GLU A 55 1.82 -9.30 -9.53
C GLU A 55 0.69 -8.29 -9.29
N ASN A 56 -0.57 -8.70 -9.46
CA ASN A 56 -1.72 -7.82 -9.17
C ASN A 56 -1.82 -7.42 -7.68
N LEU A 57 -1.31 -8.27 -6.78
CA LEU A 57 -1.15 -7.93 -5.37
C LEU A 57 -0.04 -6.89 -5.21
N GLN A 58 1.14 -7.11 -5.79
CA GLN A 58 2.27 -6.17 -5.73
C GLN A 58 1.90 -4.80 -6.32
N LEU A 59 1.19 -4.75 -7.45
CA LEU A 59 0.67 -3.51 -8.04
C LEU A 59 -0.29 -2.78 -7.10
N ALA A 60 -1.20 -3.51 -6.44
CA ALA A 60 -2.11 -2.90 -5.48
C ALA A 60 -1.39 -2.37 -4.24
N VAL A 61 -0.34 -3.05 -3.80
CA VAL A 61 0.53 -2.58 -2.71
C VAL A 61 1.31 -1.33 -3.13
N ALA A 62 1.90 -1.31 -4.32
CA ALA A 62 2.60 -0.15 -4.85
C ALA A 62 1.67 1.07 -4.98
N GLU A 63 0.45 0.86 -5.45
CA GLU A 63 -0.58 1.90 -5.51
C GLU A 63 -0.93 2.45 -4.11
N ALA A 64 -1.12 1.56 -3.12
CA ALA A 64 -1.38 1.97 -1.74
C ALA A 64 -0.19 2.70 -1.10
N ALA A 65 1.04 2.26 -1.38
CA ALA A 65 2.27 2.92 -0.93
C ALA A 65 2.39 4.32 -1.55
N ARG A 66 2.08 4.44 -2.85
CA ARG A 66 2.06 5.72 -3.56
C ARG A 66 1.03 6.68 -2.98
N GLU A 67 -0.19 6.22 -2.71
CA GLU A 67 -1.21 7.02 -2.01
C GLU A 67 -0.66 7.50 -0.66
N ALA A 68 -0.18 6.59 0.19
CA ALA A 68 0.33 6.93 1.51
C ALA A 68 1.50 7.93 1.46
N PHE A 69 2.45 7.73 0.55
CA PHE A 69 3.59 8.63 0.36
C PHE A 69 3.16 10.00 -0.16
N THR A 70 2.19 10.03 -1.07
CA THR A 70 1.68 11.30 -1.60
C THR A 70 1.04 12.14 -0.48
N GLU A 71 0.25 11.50 0.37
CA GLU A 71 -0.39 12.15 1.52
C GLU A 71 0.61 12.62 2.57
N ALA A 72 1.59 11.77 2.88
CA ALA A 72 2.52 12.03 3.98
C ALA A 72 3.70 12.95 3.61
N VAL A 73 4.10 12.96 2.33
CA VAL A 73 5.34 13.63 1.89
C VAL A 73 5.06 14.65 0.79
N ILE A 74 4.46 14.21 -0.33
CA ILE A 74 4.34 15.06 -1.52
C ILE A 74 3.41 16.26 -1.28
N ARG A 75 2.20 16.03 -0.77
CA ARG A 75 1.23 17.10 -0.55
C ARG A 75 1.73 18.12 0.48
N PRO A 76 2.27 17.73 1.65
CA PRO A 76 2.85 18.68 2.59
C PRO A 76 4.00 19.48 1.97
N ALA A 77 4.91 18.83 1.24
CA ALA A 77 6.04 19.49 0.61
C ALA A 77 5.63 20.55 -0.42
N GLY A 78 4.56 20.32 -1.18
CA GLY A 78 4.06 21.30 -2.16
C GLY A 78 3.50 22.60 -1.55
N THR A 79 3.14 22.57 -0.26
CA THR A 79 2.66 23.76 0.47
C THR A 79 3.74 24.44 1.31
N ALA A 80 4.91 23.82 1.44
CA ALA A 80 6.02 24.38 2.20
C ALA A 80 6.74 25.48 1.38
N PRO A 81 7.25 26.54 2.04
CA PRO A 81 8.14 27.48 1.39
C PRO A 81 9.36 26.75 0.78
N PRO A 82 9.89 27.22 -0.36
CA PRO A 82 11.10 26.65 -0.94
C PRO A 82 12.25 26.61 0.09
N GLY A 83 12.95 25.48 0.16
CA GLY A 83 14.19 25.40 0.92
C GLY A 83 15.26 26.31 0.32
N PRO A 84 16.25 26.76 1.12
CA PRO A 84 17.40 27.46 0.58
C PRO A 84 18.15 26.57 -0.44
N PRO A 85 18.81 27.15 -1.45
CA PRO A 85 19.46 26.41 -2.52
C PRO A 85 20.44 25.37 -1.94
N GLY A 86 20.34 24.12 -2.42
CA GLY A 86 21.19 23.02 -2.00
C GLY A 86 20.81 22.32 -0.69
N ARG A 87 19.70 22.70 -0.04
CA ARG A 87 19.24 22.05 1.21
C ARG A 87 17.91 21.32 1.02
N VAL A 88 17.89 20.03 1.37
CA VAL A 88 16.66 19.24 1.48
C VAL A 88 15.91 19.69 2.74
N PRO A 89 14.60 20.02 2.67
CA PRO A 89 13.84 20.42 3.85
C PRO A 89 13.86 19.29 4.89
N PRO A 90 13.94 19.63 6.20
CA PRO A 90 14.12 18.64 7.27
C PRO A 90 12.98 17.60 7.36
N GLY A 91 11.82 17.88 6.74
CA GLY A 91 10.68 16.96 6.65
C GLY A 91 10.77 15.91 5.53
N CYS A 92 11.70 16.04 4.58
CA CYS A 92 11.92 15.06 3.50
C CYS A 92 13.06 14.07 3.81
N ALA A 93 13.77 14.26 4.92
CA ALA A 93 14.79 13.35 5.42
C ALA A 93 14.21 12.53 6.58
N ARG A 94 13.50 11.46 6.28
CA ARG A 94 13.15 10.45 7.29
C ARG A 94 13.28 9.06 6.73
#